data_AF-A0A6I0JEK8-F1
#
_entry.id   AF-A0A6I0JEK8-F1
#
_cell.length_a   1.000
_cell.length_b   1.000
_cell.length_c   1.000
_cell.angle_alpha   90.00
_cell.angle_beta   90.00
_cell.angle_gamma   90.00
#
_symmetry.space_group_name_H-M   'P 1'
#
loop_
_entity.id
_entity.type
_entity.pdbx_description
1 polymer ?
#
loop_
_entity_poly.entity_id
_entity_poly.type
_entity_poly.pdbx_seq_one_letter_code
_entity_poly.pdbx_strand_id
1 'polypeptide(L)' 'MVGKHNLYWPIPNAAITKNIKGKLRQNVGYEGYDPTVPVFETWEEAVADEDKVD' A
#
# COMPACT_ATOMS: atom_id res chain seq x y z
N MET A 1 -19.09 5.27 -17.75
CA MET A 1 -18.83 5.09 -16.30
C MET A 1 -17.33 5.03 -16.11
N VAL A 2 -16.74 5.96 -15.35
CA VAL A 2 -15.32 5.88 -14.99
C VAL A 2 -15.20 4.72 -14.00
N GLY A 3 -14.61 3.59 -14.43
CA GLY A 3 -14.43 2.45 -13.53
C GLY A 3 -13.47 2.79 -12.40
N LYS A 4 -13.64 2.14 -11.24
CA LYS A 4 -12.81 2.35 -10.02
C LYS A 4 -11.29 2.29 -10.28
N HIS A 5 -10.89 1.61 -11.35
CA HIS A 5 -9.52 1.52 -11.87
C HIS A 5 -8.95 2.83 -12.44
N ASN A 6 -9.73 3.89 -12.61
CA ASN A 6 -9.29 5.15 -13.26
C ASN A 6 -9.08 6.33 -12.31
N LEU A 7 -9.20 6.15 -10.98
CA LEU A 7 -8.94 7.23 -10.02
C LEU A 7 -7.48 7.29 -9.55
N TYR A 8 -6.76 6.17 -9.60
CA TYR A 8 -5.41 6.05 -9.06
C TYR A 8 -4.50 5.35 -10.05
N TRP A 9 -3.28 5.88 -10.23
CA TRP A 9 -2.25 5.21 -11.03
C TRP A 9 -1.75 3.92 -10.36
N PRO A 10 -1.25 2.95 -11.14
CA PRO A 10 -0.61 1.77 -10.56
C PRO A 10 0.63 2.18 -9.78
N ILE A 11 0.83 1.57 -8.62
CA ILE A 11 2.10 1.68 -7.90
C ILE A 11 3.13 0.84 -8.66
N PRO A 12 4.28 1.40 -9.07
CA PRO A 12 5.31 0.62 -9.73
C PRO A 12 5.78 -0.54 -8.86
N ASN A 13 5.86 -1.76 -9.42
CA ASN A 13 6.29 -2.95 -8.68
C ASN A 13 7.68 -2.77 -8.02
N ALA A 14 8.56 -2.01 -8.67
CA ALA A 14 9.87 -1.65 -8.10
C ALA A 14 9.76 -0.88 -6.77
N ALA A 15 8.73 -0.05 -6.57
CA ALA A 15 8.50 0.65 -5.31
C ALA A 15 7.96 -0.31 -4.23
N ILE A 16 7.12 -1.27 -4.62
CA ILE A 16 6.58 -2.31 -3.72
C ILE A 16 7.70 -3.24 -3.24
N THR A 17 8.52 -3.73 -4.15
CA THR A 17 9.59 -4.71 -3.84
C THR A 17 10.79 -4.10 -3.13
N LYS A 18 11.10 -2.82 -3.38
CA LYS A 18 12.20 -2.11 -2.70
C LYS A 18 11.81 -1.57 -1.33
N ASN A 19 10.55 -1.66 -0.90
CA ASN A 19 10.18 -1.23 0.44
C ASN A 19 10.68 -2.26 1.47
N ILE A 20 11.88 -2.01 1.99
CA ILE A 20 12.55 -2.89 2.96
C ILE A 20 11.95 -2.80 4.37
N LYS A 21 11.20 -1.74 4.68
CA LYS A 21 10.66 -1.49 6.02
C LYS A 21 9.21 -1.96 6.20
N GLY A 22 8.53 -2.33 5.12
CA GLY A 22 7.14 -2.78 5.19
C GLY A 22 6.59 -3.22 3.84
N LYS A 23 5.49 -3.98 3.84
CA LYS A 23 4.82 -4.39 2.59
C LYS A 23 3.87 -3.28 2.13
N LEU A 24 4.07 -2.76 0.91
CA LEU A 24 3.12 -1.83 0.29
C LEU A 24 2.03 -2.62 -0.45
N ARG A 25 0.77 -2.26 -0.21
CA ARG A 25 -0.37 -2.80 -0.95
C ARG A 25 -0.55 -2.06 -2.26
N GLN A 26 -0.67 -2.79 -3.37
CA GLN A 26 -1.05 -2.21 -4.66
C GLN A 26 -2.47 -1.61 -4.61
N ASN A 27 -2.81 -0.76 -5.58
CA ASN A 27 -4.17 -0.25 -5.76
C ASN A 27 -5.14 -1.33 -6.27
N VAL A 28 -6.39 -1.28 -5.79
CA VAL A 28 -7.45 -2.22 -6.19
C VAL A 28 -7.65 -2.17 -7.71
N GLY A 29 -7.64 -3.33 -8.37
CA GLY A 29 -7.83 -3.45 -9.82
C GLY A 29 -6.53 -3.47 -10.64
N TYR A 30 -5.37 -3.39 -10.00
CA TYR A 30 -4.07 -3.60 -10.63
C TYR A 30 -3.45 -4.95 -10.24
N GLU A 31 -2.62 -5.48 -11.14
CA GLU A 31 -1.90 -6.73 -10.93
C GLU A 31 -0.97 -6.63 -9.71
N GLY A 32 -0.99 -7.67 -8.86
CA GLY A 32 -0.27 -7.66 -7.58
C GLY A 32 -1.04 -7.01 -6.43
N TYR A 33 -2.33 -6.70 -6.60
CA TYR A 33 -3.21 -6.39 -5.48
C TYR A 33 -3.37 -7.60 -4.55
N ASP A 34 -2.95 -7.42 -3.29
CA ASP A 34 -3.11 -8.41 -2.23
C ASP A 34 -3.87 -7.75 -1.06
N PRO A 35 -5.13 -8.16 -0.78
CA PRO A 35 -5.92 -7.60 0.30
C PRO A 35 -5.38 -7.98 1.69
N THR A 36 -4.50 -8.97 1.80
CA THR A 36 -3.91 -9.41 3.06
C THR A 36 -2.80 -8.49 3.56
N VAL A 37 -2.27 -7.62 2.69
CA VAL A 37 -1.30 -6.60 3.09
C VAL A 37 -2.01 -5.57 3.98
N PRO A 38 -1.59 -5.44 5.26
CA PRO A 38 -2.22 -4.49 6.17
C PRO A 38 -1.96 -3.07 5.67
N VAL A 39 -2.98 -2.22 5.81
CA VAL A 39 -2.91 -0.80 5.52
C VAL A 39 -3.46 -0.09 6.73
N PHE A 40 -2.75 0.93 7.20
CA PHE A 40 -3.19 1.74 8.32
C PHE A 40 -4.54 2.38 8.00
N GLU A 41 -5.51 2.21 8.89
CA GLU A 41 -6.82 2.83 8.76
C GLU A 41 -6.81 4.25 9.32
N THR A 42 -5.91 4.54 10.28
CA THR A 42 -5.73 5.86 10.88
C THR A 42 -4.27 6.31 10.88
N TRP A 43 -4.06 7.61 11.11
CA TRP A 43 -2.71 8.17 11.18
C TRP A 43 -2.01 7.79 12.49
N GLU A 44 -2.76 7.56 13.58
CA GLU A 44 -2.21 7.10 14.86
C GLU A 44 -1.59 5.70 14.74
N GLU A 45 -2.19 4.80 13.96
CA GLU A 45 -1.62 3.48 13.68
C GLU A 45 -0.29 3.58 12.92
N ALA A 46 -0.21 4.50 11.96
CA ALA A 46 1.01 4.75 11.21
C ALA A 46 2.12 5.31 12.11
N VAL A 47 1.82 6.29 12.96
CA VAL A 47 2.79 6.87 13.92
C VAL A 47 3.26 5.81 14.93
N ALA A 48 2.33 4.99 15.44
CA ALA A 48 2.67 3.92 16.37
C ALA A 48 3.50 2.78 15.75
N ASP A 49 3.49 2.62 14.42
CA ASP A 49 4.36 1.69 13.69
C ASP A 49 5.76 2.28 13.45
N GLU A 50 5.86 3.59 13.16
CA GLU A 50 7.15 4.30 13.03
C GLU A 50 8.01 4.16 14.30
N ASP A 51 7.40 4.22 15.48
CA ASP A 51 8.09 4.09 16.77
C ASP A 51 8.57 2.65 17.10
N LYS A 52 8.16 1.64 16.33
CA LYS A 52 8.52 0.22 16.56
C LYS A 52 9.74 -0.24 15.74
N VAL A 53 10.24 0.60 14.85
CA VAL A 53 11.34 0.25 13.94
C VAL A 53 12.68 0.70 14.54
N ASP A 54 13.17 -0.03 15.53
CA ASP A 54 14.55 0.05 16.07
C ASP A 54 15.48 -0.97 15.39
#